data_AF-A0A7J4FAE1-F1
#
_entry.id   AF-A0A7J4FAE1-F1
#
_cell.length_a   1.000
_cell.length_b   1.000
_cell.length_c   1.000
_cell.angle_alpha   90.00
_cell.angle_beta   90.00
_cell.angle_gamma   90.00
#
_symmetry.space_group_name_H-M   'P 1'
#
loop_
_entity.id
_entity.type
_entity.pdbx_description
1 polymer ?
#
loop_
_entity_poly.entity_id
_entity_poly.type
_entity_poly.pdbx_seq_one_letter_code
_entity_poly.pdbx_strand_id
1 'polypeptide(L)' 'MDWLDGVEDTSTVEIPRDPLSRVIGQDHAVELAKMAARQRRHLLLVGPPGIGKSMIA' A
#
# COMPACT_ATOMS: atom_id res chain seq x y z
N MET A 1 20.37 -17.33 1.17
CA MET A 1 19.89 -16.80 2.46
C MET A 1 18.40 -17.05 2.45
N ASP A 2 17.93 -17.90 3.37
CA ASP A 2 16.50 -18.18 3.49
C ASP A 2 15.87 -17.03 4.28
N TRP A 3 14.90 -16.33 3.67
CA TRP A 3 14.27 -15.15 4.26
C TRP A 3 13.15 -15.52 5.24
N LEU A 4 12.88 -16.82 5.36
CA LEU A 4 11.79 -17.39 6.15
C LEU A 4 12.28 -18.23 7.32
N ASP A 5 13.60 -18.28 7.56
CA ASP A 5 14.17 -18.99 8.72
C ASP A 5 13.52 -18.48 10.02
N GLY A 6 12.77 -19.35 10.70
CA GLY A 6 12.06 -19.04 11.95
C GLY A 6 10.64 -18.50 11.81
N VAL A 7 10.06 -18.43 10.60
CA VAL A 7 8.66 -18.04 10.37
C VAL A 7 7.80 -19.28 10.12
N GLU A 8 7.03 -19.71 11.11
CA GLU A 8 6.12 -20.87 10.99
C GLU A 8 4.80 -20.51 10.31
N ASP A 9 4.24 -19.33 10.62
CA ASP A 9 3.01 -18.81 10.01
C ASP A 9 3.01 -17.27 9.93
N THR A 10 1.97 -16.72 9.29
CA THR A 10 1.84 -15.27 9.05
C THR A 10 1.27 -14.48 10.23
N SER A 11 0.85 -15.14 11.31
CA SER A 11 0.27 -14.47 12.49
C SER A 11 1.28 -13.58 13.22
N THR A 12 2.58 -13.86 13.05
CA THR A 12 3.69 -13.08 13.62
C THR A 12 4.10 -11.88 12.76
N VAL A 13 3.57 -11.76 11.54
CA VAL A 13 3.89 -10.66 10.62
C VAL A 13 3.12 -9.41 11.05
N GLU A 14 3.86 -8.39 11.49
CA GLU A 14 3.24 -7.11 11.85
C GLU A 14 2.66 -6.41 10.62
N ILE A 15 1.39 -6.01 10.72
CA ILE A 15 0.70 -5.27 9.67
C ILE A 15 0.75 -3.77 10.01
N PRO A 16 1.25 -2.90 9.10
CA PRO A 16 1.26 -1.45 9.32
C PRO A 16 -0.12 -0.90 9.66
N ARG A 17 -0.21 0.05 10.59
CA ARG A 17 -1.49 0.70 10.92
C ARG A 17 -1.99 1.62 9.80
N ASP A 18 -1.07 2.31 9.12
CA ASP A 18 -1.36 3.16 7.98
C ASP A 18 -1.72 2.29 6.76
N PRO A 19 -2.94 2.42 6.19
CA PRO A 19 -3.35 1.68 4.99
C PRO A 19 -2.43 1.93 3.79
N LEU A 20 -1.90 3.15 3.62
CA LEU A 20 -1.01 3.47 2.51
C LEU A 20 0.34 2.77 2.62
N SER A 21 0.75 2.42 3.83
CA SER A 21 1.96 1.63 4.09
C SER A 21 1.76 0.13 3.85
N ARG A 22 0.53 -0.33 3.60
CA ARG A 22 0.20 -1.71 3.20
C ARG A 22 0.19 -1.92 1.69
N VAL A 23 0.29 -0.83 0.91
CA VAL A 23 0.29 -0.89 -0.55
C VAL A 23 1.67 -1.35 -1.01
N ILE A 24 1.71 -2.38 -1.86
CA ILE A 24 2.95 -3.02 -2.31
C ILE A 24 3.15 -2.73 -3.80
N GLY A 25 4.35 -2.31 -4.18
CA GLY A 25 4.75 -2.15 -5.58
C GLY A 25 4.11 -0.97 -6.32
N GLN A 26 3.55 0.00 -5.58
CA GLN A 26 2.89 1.20 -6.13
C GLN A 26 3.40 2.48 -5.46
N ASP A 27 4.72 2.55 -5.19
CA ASP A 27 5.34 3.63 -4.41
C ASP A 27 4.99 5.03 -4.95
N HIS A 28 5.03 5.19 -6.28
CA HIS A 28 4.69 6.45 -6.93
C HIS A 28 3.22 6.86 -6.73
N ALA A 29 2.29 5.89 -6.80
CA ALA A 29 0.87 6.17 -6.59
C ALA A 29 0.59 6.55 -5.13
N VAL A 30 1.26 5.91 -4.17
CA VAL A 30 1.18 6.24 -2.74
C VAL A 30 1.72 7.65 -2.48
N GLU A 31 2.85 8.01 -3.09
CA GLU A 31 3.41 9.35 -2.98
C GLU A 31 2.47 10.43 -3.51
N LEU A 32 1.90 10.22 -4.71
CA LEU A 32 0.91 11.12 -5.32
C LEU A 32 -0.35 11.25 -4.44
N ALA A 33 -0.87 10.15 -3.89
CA ALA A 33 -2.03 10.18 -3.01
C ALA A 33 -1.75 10.99 -1.72
N LYS A 34 -0.57 10.79 -1.11
CA LYS A 34 -0.13 11.57 0.06
C LYS A 34 0.01 13.06 -0.26
N MET A 35 0.50 13.43 -1.45
CA MET A 35 0.57 14.82 -1.88
C MET A 35 -0.81 15.42 -2.16
N ALA A 36 -1.68 14.68 -2.85
CA ALA A 36 -3.04 15.10 -3.16
C ALA A 36 -3.85 15.37 -1.88
N ALA A 37 -3.76 14.47 -0.90
CA ALA A 37 -4.40 14.65 0.40
C ALA A 37 -3.91 15.90 1.14
N ARG A 38 -2.59 16.11 1.20
CA ARG A 38 -1.99 17.31 1.84
C ARG A 38 -2.40 18.61 1.16
N GLN A 39 -2.48 18.62 -0.17
CA GLN A 39 -2.83 19.79 -0.97
C GLN A 39 -4.33 19.94 -1.22
N ARG A 40 -5.16 19.04 -0.68
CA ARG A 40 -6.61 18.97 -0.92
C ARG A 40 -6.99 18.94 -2.41
N ARG A 41 -6.31 18.10 -3.18
CA ARG A 41 -6.58 17.87 -4.61
C ARG A 41 -7.41 16.62 -4.81
N HIS A 42 -8.19 16.60 -5.90
CA HIS A 42 -8.84 15.39 -6.37
C HIS A 42 -7.83 14.43 -6.99
N LEU A 43 -8.09 13.14 -6.87
CA LEU A 43 -7.27 12.07 -7.42
C LEU A 43 -8.16 11.14 -8.27
N LEU A 44 -7.70 10.79 -9.46
CA LEU A 44 -8.33 9.78 -10.33
C LEU A 44 -7.36 8.62 -10.49
N LEU A 45 -7.72 7.45 -9.96
CA LEU A 45 -6.93 6.23 -10.08
C LEU A 45 -7.48 5.37 -11.22
N VAL A 46 -6.66 5.10 -12.24
CA VAL A 46 -7.05 4.32 -13.42
C VAL A 46 -6.24 3.03 -13.49
N GLY A 47 -6.91 1.90 -13.73
CA GLY A 47 -6.27 0.61 -13.96
C GLY A 47 -7.21 -0.59 -13.76
N PRO A 48 -6.75 -1.82 -14.07
CA PRO A 48 -7.55 -3.06 -13.99
C PRO A 48 -8.17 -3.31 -12.61
N PRO A 49 -9.27 -4.08 -12.49
CA PRO A 49 -9.81 -4.47 -11.19
C PRO A 49 -8.79 -5.27 -10.36
N GLY A 50 -8.83 -5.13 -9.01
CA GLY A 50 -7.98 -5.90 -8.11
C GLY A 50 -6.56 -5.37 -7.86
N ILE A 51 -6.16 -4.23 -8.43
CA ILE A 51 -4.78 -3.69 -8.30
C ILE A 51 -4.56 -2.76 -7.08
N GLY A 52 -5.51 -2.68 -6.14
CA GLY A 52 -5.37 -1.83 -4.95
C GLY A 52 -5.82 -0.37 -5.09
N LYS A 53 -6.55 0.01 -6.15
CA LYS A 53 -7.10 1.38 -6.31
C LYS A 53 -7.88 1.87 -5.07
N SER A 54 -8.76 1.02 -4.53
CA SER A 54 -9.57 1.35 -3.35
C SER A 54 -8.77 1.40 -2.05
N MET A 55 -7.56 0.82 -2.02
CA MET A 55 -6.68 0.87 -0.84
C MET A 55 -5.86 2.17 -0.79
N ILE A 56 -5.62 2.78 -1.97
CA ILE A 56 -4.89 4.05 -2.10
C ILE A 56 -5.82 5.27 -1.90
N ALA A 57 -7.10 5.11 -2.22
CA ALA A 57 -8.11 6.17 -2.19
C ALA A 57 -8.61 6.53 -0.78
#